data_AF-A0A931XT07-F1
#
_entry.id   AF-A0A931XT07-F1
#
_cell.length_a   1.000
_cell.length_b   1.000
_cell.length_c   1.000
_cell.angle_alpha   90.00
_cell.angle_beta   90.00
_cell.angle_gamma   90.00
#
_symmetry.space_group_name_H-M   'P 1'
#
loop_
_entity.id
_entity.type
_entity.pdbx_description
1 polymer ?
#
loop_
_entity_poly.entity_id
_entity_poly.type
_entity_poly.pdbx_seq_one_letter_code
_entity_poly.pdbx_strand_id
1 'polypeptide(L)'
;MAPCREACPAGIDVPRYVRLIRDGHFDEALAVIHERIPFSLVCGHTCAHPCEAKCARLLFDEAVAIRRLKRVVAEKGGRKPAAIIKRPLTGRKVAVIGSGPCGLTAAHYLNLQGHGVTVFEALSRPGGMLRYSIPDYRLPGDVLDREIDLIRESGVEIVTGRRIASAKSLLESGFDAGLVAAGSCKPTRMGIAGEDSANVIDGISFLRKVNAGEAPAIGRRVIVVGGGNTAIDAARTSIRLGSEVVLIYRRTRSEMPAGIEEIIEAAEEGVSIRFLTTPVKIGNDQVSCVRMRLGEADASGRRTPVQIHGSEHSLAFDTLIMAVGQGADAASMELAGRKNGTVSVASGTLATPQEGIFAAGDAVTGSSSIITAIAQGRLASESIDRFLGGTGVIAGSEREEAAEGPPESAPRGTRRPKGGRIALRKRRTTFAAVERVYGDKAAVAEASRCLSCDLREFEVTVNGSICKGCGYCREVCSLGVFELSGEFNSLGYRPAVAAHTDNCVGCLRCLYICPDFAITVKGKR
;
A
#
# COMPACT_ATOMS: atom_id res chain seq x y z
N MET A 1 -3.03 19.70 9.23
CA MET A 1 -3.42 18.27 9.02
C MET A 1 -2.21 17.38 9.31
N ALA A 2 -2.37 16.22 9.97
CA ALA A 2 -1.21 15.38 10.28
C ALA A 2 -0.61 14.71 9.03
N PRO A 3 0.71 14.75 8.81
CA PRO A 3 1.35 14.20 7.59
C PRO A 3 1.07 12.72 7.34
N CYS A 4 0.85 11.94 8.40
CA CYS A 4 0.53 10.53 8.30
C CYS A 4 -0.90 10.25 7.80
N ARG A 5 -1.87 11.14 8.10
CA ARG A 5 -3.25 11.08 7.59
C ARG A 5 -3.27 11.44 6.10
N GLU A 6 -2.60 12.52 5.73
CA GLU A 6 -2.47 12.98 4.33
C GLU A 6 -1.77 11.94 3.44
N ALA A 7 -0.69 11.32 3.93
CA ALA A 7 0.06 10.33 3.18
C ALA A 7 -0.68 8.98 3.02
N CYS A 8 -1.75 8.74 3.79
CA CYS A 8 -2.54 7.53 3.69
C CYS A 8 -3.58 7.68 2.57
N PRO A 9 -3.55 6.87 1.49
CA PRO A 9 -4.53 7.01 0.41
C PRO A 9 -5.99 6.87 0.86
N ALA A 10 -6.25 6.09 1.93
CA ALA A 10 -7.58 5.94 2.50
C ALA A 10 -7.94 7.04 3.53
N GLY A 11 -7.02 7.95 3.86
CA GLY A 11 -7.26 9.06 4.78
C GLY A 11 -7.54 8.67 6.22
N ILE A 12 -7.01 7.53 6.68
CA ILE A 12 -7.21 7.03 8.05
C ILE A 12 -6.66 8.04 9.07
N ASP A 13 -7.41 8.32 10.12
CA ASP A 13 -6.96 9.17 11.22
C ASP A 13 -5.95 8.45 12.13
N VAL A 14 -4.70 8.44 11.67
CA VAL A 14 -3.59 7.78 12.38
C VAL A 14 -3.37 8.34 13.79
N PRO A 15 -3.27 9.66 13.99
CA PRO A 15 -3.05 10.19 15.32
C PRO A 15 -4.15 9.79 16.32
N ARG A 16 -5.42 9.82 15.90
CA ARG A 16 -6.56 9.47 16.77
C ARG A 16 -6.47 8.05 17.30
N TYR A 17 -6.40 7.04 16.43
CA TYR A 17 -6.35 5.67 16.93
C TYR A 17 -5.04 5.36 17.66
N VAL A 18 -3.94 6.04 17.34
CA VAL A 18 -2.68 5.87 18.09
C VAL A 18 -2.79 6.42 19.52
N ARG A 19 -3.50 7.54 19.74
CA ARG A 19 -3.81 8.00 21.11
C ARG A 19 -4.67 7.00 21.87
N LEU A 20 -5.71 6.48 21.24
CA LEU A 20 -6.56 5.45 21.84
C LEU A 20 -5.73 4.20 22.25
N ILE A 21 -4.75 3.78 21.45
CA ILE A 21 -3.81 2.70 21.84
C ILE A 21 -2.99 3.08 23.07
N ARG A 22 -2.46 4.31 23.13
CA ARG A 22 -1.69 4.80 24.29
C ARG A 22 -2.52 4.70 25.56
N ASP A 23 -3.81 4.99 25.47
CA ASP A 23 -4.74 5.01 26.60
C ASP A 23 -5.37 3.63 26.88
N GLY A 24 -5.04 2.60 26.07
CA GLY A 24 -5.50 1.22 26.23
C GLY A 24 -6.88 0.93 25.63
N HIS A 25 -7.46 1.89 24.91
CA HIS A 25 -8.77 1.84 24.26
C HIS A 25 -8.69 1.17 22.87
N PHE A 26 -8.43 -0.15 22.86
CA PHE A 26 -8.21 -0.90 21.61
C PHE A 26 -9.47 -1.08 20.76
N ASP A 27 -10.65 -1.23 21.37
CA ASP A 27 -11.92 -1.39 20.64
C ASP A 27 -12.31 -0.08 19.93
N GLU A 28 -12.15 1.05 20.62
CA GLU A 28 -12.37 2.39 20.04
C GLU A 28 -11.34 2.68 18.95
N ALA A 29 -10.07 2.33 19.16
CA ALA A 29 -9.02 2.48 18.14
C ALA A 29 -9.36 1.68 16.86
N LEU A 30 -9.94 0.48 17.00
CA LEU A 30 -10.35 -0.35 15.87
C LEU A 30 -11.51 0.30 15.13
N ALA A 31 -12.50 0.84 15.84
CA ALA A 31 -13.62 1.55 15.24
C ALA A 31 -13.15 2.72 14.36
N VAL A 32 -12.18 3.52 14.84
CA VAL A 32 -11.58 4.63 14.06
C VAL A 32 -10.92 4.12 12.77
N ILE A 33 -10.26 2.96 12.80
CA ILE A 33 -9.69 2.37 11.59
C ILE A 33 -10.80 1.96 10.61
N HIS A 34 -11.88 1.35 11.13
CA HIS A 34 -13.02 0.86 10.34
C HIS A 34 -13.88 1.98 9.74
N GLU A 35 -13.82 3.21 10.24
CA GLU A 35 -14.41 4.39 9.56
C GLU A 35 -13.89 4.52 8.12
N ARG A 36 -12.62 4.16 7.90
CA ARG A 36 -11.92 4.39 6.63
C ARG A 36 -11.57 3.12 5.87
N ILE A 37 -11.33 1.98 6.52
CA ILE A 37 -10.96 0.72 5.84
C ILE A 37 -11.64 -0.51 6.44
N PRO A 38 -12.14 -1.47 5.64
CA PRO A 38 -12.63 -2.75 6.17
C PRO A 38 -11.51 -3.77 6.47
N PHE A 39 -10.31 -3.55 5.90
CA PHE A 39 -9.16 -4.48 5.93
C PHE A 39 -8.08 -4.08 6.95
N SER A 40 -8.48 -3.95 8.21
CA SER A 40 -7.62 -3.57 9.33
C SER A 40 -6.45 -4.54 9.59
N LEU A 41 -6.71 -5.86 9.70
CA LEU A 41 -5.73 -6.91 9.91
C LEU A 41 -4.83 -7.04 8.68
N VAL A 42 -5.39 -7.17 7.48
CA VAL A 42 -4.61 -7.25 6.23
C VAL A 42 -3.65 -6.07 6.12
N CYS A 43 -4.11 -4.84 6.39
CA CYS A 43 -3.25 -3.66 6.38
C CYS A 43 -2.22 -3.66 7.52
N GLY A 44 -2.54 -4.24 8.67
CA GLY A 44 -1.58 -4.44 9.77
C GLY A 44 -0.47 -5.42 9.42
N HIS A 45 -0.73 -6.39 8.53
CA HIS A 45 0.24 -7.37 8.09
C HIS A 45 1.10 -6.89 6.91
N THR A 46 0.49 -6.28 5.89
CA THR A 46 1.14 -6.15 4.57
C THR A 46 1.09 -4.76 3.95
N CYS A 47 0.57 -3.75 4.65
CA CYS A 47 0.52 -2.40 4.11
C CYS A 47 1.93 -1.84 3.83
N ALA A 48 2.05 -1.14 2.69
CA ALA A 48 3.26 -0.39 2.31
C ALA A 48 3.53 0.84 3.19
N HIS A 49 2.62 1.14 4.14
CA HIS A 49 2.79 2.14 5.21
C HIS A 49 3.36 3.51 4.77
N PRO A 50 2.80 4.15 3.72
CA PRO A 50 3.25 5.48 3.28
C PRO A 50 3.13 6.54 4.39
N CYS A 51 2.24 6.32 5.35
CA CYS A 51 2.10 7.13 6.55
C CYS A 51 3.34 7.13 7.46
N GLU A 52 4.11 6.03 7.53
CA GLU A 52 5.37 6.00 8.29
C GLU A 52 6.46 6.78 7.54
N ALA A 53 6.50 6.68 6.20
CA ALA A 53 7.48 7.38 5.36
C ALA A 53 7.35 8.91 5.41
N LYS A 54 6.16 9.44 5.72
CA LYS A 54 5.89 10.87 5.89
C LYS A 54 5.75 11.28 7.35
N CYS A 55 6.03 10.39 8.31
CA CYS A 55 5.89 10.70 9.72
C CYS A 55 6.79 11.87 10.13
N ALA A 56 6.21 12.93 10.71
CA ALA A 56 6.96 14.08 11.22
C ALA A 56 8.05 13.72 12.24
N ARG A 57 7.93 12.56 12.88
CA ARG A 57 8.89 12.05 13.85
C ARG A 57 10.27 11.71 13.26
N LEU A 58 10.35 11.48 11.94
CA LEU A 58 11.61 11.31 11.22
C LEU A 58 12.55 12.53 11.35
N LEU A 59 12.03 13.69 11.77
CA LEU A 59 12.82 14.87 12.11
C LEU A 59 13.60 14.76 13.43
N PHE A 60 13.32 13.75 14.26
CA PHE A 60 13.95 13.59 15.56
C PHE A 60 14.60 12.22 15.71
N ASP A 61 13.95 11.17 15.24
CA ASP A 61 14.43 9.78 15.34
C ASP A 61 13.75 8.88 14.27
N GLU A 62 13.14 7.76 14.68
CA GLU A 62 12.43 6.83 13.80
C GLU A 62 10.93 7.10 13.78
N ALA A 63 10.28 6.86 12.63
CA ALA A 63 8.83 6.94 12.49
C ALA A 63 8.09 6.08 13.54
N VAL A 64 6.86 6.49 13.84
CA VAL A 64 5.94 5.65 14.61
C VAL A 64 5.62 4.41 13.79
N ALA A 65 5.58 3.24 14.43
CA ALA A 65 5.31 1.93 13.86
C ALA A 65 3.82 1.74 13.54
N ILE A 66 3.26 2.64 12.77
CA ILE A 66 1.83 2.76 12.45
C ILE A 66 1.26 1.42 11.92
N ARG A 67 1.96 0.71 11.02
CA ARG A 67 1.53 -0.61 10.53
C ARG A 67 1.39 -1.62 11.65
N ARG A 68 2.38 -1.66 12.55
CA ARG A 68 2.42 -2.63 13.65
C ARG A 68 1.41 -2.30 14.74
N LEU A 69 1.23 -1.02 15.04
CA LEU A 69 0.18 -0.55 15.95
C LEU A 69 -1.21 -0.90 15.42
N LYS A 70 -1.45 -0.72 14.11
CA LYS A 70 -2.69 -1.16 13.46
C LYS A 70 -2.93 -2.66 13.62
N ARG A 71 -1.88 -3.47 13.46
CA ARG A 71 -1.96 -4.92 13.69
C ARG A 71 -2.32 -5.27 15.14
N VAL A 72 -1.72 -4.60 16.12
CA VAL A 72 -2.06 -4.79 17.54
C VAL A 72 -3.54 -4.52 17.78
N VAL A 73 -4.05 -3.39 17.29
CA VAL A 73 -5.45 -3.01 17.44
C VAL A 73 -6.37 -4.03 16.78
N ALA A 74 -6.03 -4.47 15.57
CA ALA A 74 -6.86 -5.39 14.82
C ALA A 74 -6.86 -6.82 15.41
N GLU A 75 -5.77 -7.28 16.03
CA GLU A 75 -5.73 -8.58 16.72
C GLU A 75 -6.30 -8.55 18.14
N LYS A 76 -6.29 -7.40 18.84
CA LYS A 76 -6.75 -7.28 20.24
C LYS A 76 -8.13 -6.67 20.40
N GLY A 77 -8.50 -5.75 19.52
CA GLY A 77 -9.82 -5.14 19.46
C GLY A 77 -10.86 -6.10 18.88
N GLY A 78 -12.11 -5.65 18.83
CA GLY A 78 -13.24 -6.45 18.36
C GLY A 78 -13.86 -7.32 19.46
N ARG A 79 -13.53 -7.06 20.74
CA ARG A 79 -14.25 -7.64 21.88
C ARG A 79 -15.65 -7.06 22.00
N LYS A 80 -15.82 -5.82 21.56
CA LYS A 80 -17.11 -5.18 21.33
C LYS A 80 -17.29 -4.99 19.82
N PRO A 81 -18.30 -5.61 19.19
CA PRO A 81 -18.56 -5.34 17.79
C PRO A 81 -18.92 -3.86 17.65
N ALA A 82 -18.16 -3.13 16.82
CA ALA A 82 -18.55 -1.79 16.44
C ALA A 82 -19.91 -1.90 15.74
N ALA A 83 -20.91 -1.15 16.21
CA ALA A 83 -22.23 -1.15 15.59
C ALA A 83 -22.10 -0.61 14.16
N ILE A 84 -22.17 -1.51 13.18
CA ILE A 84 -22.21 -1.16 11.77
C ILE A 84 -23.58 -0.52 11.51
N ILE A 85 -23.62 0.79 11.30
CA ILE A 85 -24.85 1.51 11.02
C ILE A 85 -25.15 1.37 9.52
N LYS A 86 -26.03 0.43 9.17
CA LYS A 86 -26.54 0.26 7.81
C LYS A 86 -27.70 1.23 7.57
N ARG A 87 -27.66 1.97 6.47
CA ARG A 87 -28.77 2.83 6.04
C ARG A 87 -29.97 1.99 5.56
N PRO A 88 -31.18 2.58 5.53
CA PRO A 88 -32.36 1.89 4.99
C PRO A 88 -32.13 1.36 3.57
N LEU A 89 -32.79 0.25 3.24
CA LEU A 89 -32.66 -0.37 1.93
C LEU A 89 -33.13 0.58 0.82
N THR A 90 -32.30 0.74 -0.21
CA THR A 90 -32.61 1.62 -1.36
C THR A 90 -33.38 0.91 -2.47
N GLY A 91 -33.42 -0.44 -2.42
CA GLY A 91 -33.98 -1.28 -3.48
C GLY A 91 -33.09 -1.42 -4.73
N ARG A 92 -31.95 -0.73 -4.78
CA ARG A 92 -31.00 -0.77 -5.91
C ARG A 92 -30.03 -1.94 -5.79
N LYS A 93 -29.62 -2.49 -6.93
CA LYS A 93 -28.71 -3.64 -7.04
C LYS A 93 -27.41 -3.27 -7.74
N VAL A 94 -26.28 -3.64 -7.15
CA VAL A 94 -24.95 -3.41 -7.70
C VAL A 94 -24.18 -4.72 -7.87
N ALA A 95 -23.60 -4.92 -9.05
CA ALA A 95 -22.71 -6.03 -9.33
C ALA A 95 -21.24 -5.59 -9.27
N VAL A 96 -20.40 -6.33 -8.56
CA VAL A 96 -18.95 -6.07 -8.47
C VAL A 96 -18.18 -7.23 -9.06
N ILE A 97 -17.36 -6.99 -10.09
CA ILE A 97 -16.50 -8.00 -10.71
C ILE A 97 -15.13 -7.97 -10.02
N GLY A 98 -14.79 -9.06 -9.34
CA GLY A 98 -13.51 -9.27 -8.65
C GLY A 98 -13.60 -9.05 -7.15
N SER A 99 -13.17 -10.05 -6.37
CA SER A 99 -13.16 -10.02 -4.90
C SER A 99 -11.82 -9.57 -4.31
N GLY A 100 -11.08 -8.73 -5.04
CA GLY A 100 -9.86 -8.11 -4.52
C GLY A 100 -10.16 -7.05 -3.44
N PRO A 101 -9.12 -6.44 -2.84
CA PRO A 101 -9.29 -5.40 -1.82
C PRO A 101 -10.16 -4.22 -2.30
N CYS A 102 -10.04 -3.82 -3.56
CA CYS A 102 -10.87 -2.77 -4.14
C CYS A 102 -12.35 -3.17 -4.22
N GLY A 103 -12.66 -4.34 -4.80
CA GLY A 103 -14.03 -4.81 -5.00
C GLY A 103 -14.75 -5.08 -3.68
N LEU A 104 -14.09 -5.75 -2.74
CA LEU A 104 -14.65 -6.02 -1.42
C LEU A 104 -14.84 -4.75 -0.59
N THR A 105 -13.93 -3.79 -0.68
CA THR A 105 -14.11 -2.47 -0.05
C THR A 105 -15.32 -1.76 -0.64
N ALA A 106 -15.46 -1.77 -1.96
CA ALA A 106 -16.59 -1.12 -2.60
C ALA A 106 -17.92 -1.78 -2.21
N ALA A 107 -17.95 -3.11 -2.21
CA ALA A 107 -19.13 -3.87 -1.82
C ALA A 107 -19.53 -3.62 -0.37
N HIS A 108 -18.56 -3.54 0.54
CA HIS A 108 -18.81 -3.19 1.94
C HIS A 108 -19.50 -1.83 2.05
N TYR A 109 -18.91 -0.75 1.51
CA TYR A 109 -19.47 0.60 1.67
C TYR A 109 -20.80 0.80 0.94
N LEU A 110 -20.98 0.23 -0.26
CA LEU A 110 -22.26 0.28 -0.97
C LEU A 110 -23.38 -0.45 -0.20
N ASN A 111 -23.07 -1.59 0.41
CA ASN A 111 -24.01 -2.29 1.25
C ASN A 111 -24.36 -1.50 2.53
N LEU A 112 -23.41 -0.76 3.13
CA LEU A 112 -23.70 0.16 4.24
C LEU A 112 -24.64 1.31 3.85
N GLN A 113 -24.62 1.73 2.58
CA GLN A 113 -25.57 2.73 2.06
C GLN A 113 -26.97 2.16 1.78
N GLY A 114 -27.18 0.86 1.95
CA GLY A 114 -28.49 0.21 1.79
C GLY A 114 -28.72 -0.42 0.41
N HIS A 115 -27.71 -0.42 -0.47
CA HIS A 115 -27.80 -1.09 -1.78
C HIS A 115 -27.58 -2.60 -1.64
N GLY A 116 -28.28 -3.41 -2.44
CA GLY A 116 -28.01 -4.84 -2.55
C GLY A 116 -26.78 -5.09 -3.41
N VAL A 117 -25.76 -5.75 -2.88
CA VAL A 117 -24.49 -5.94 -3.58
C VAL A 117 -24.14 -7.42 -3.75
N THR A 118 -23.83 -7.81 -5.00
CA THR A 118 -23.33 -9.14 -5.34
C THR A 118 -21.93 -9.02 -5.95
N VAL A 119 -20.95 -9.71 -5.36
CA VAL A 119 -19.56 -9.77 -5.83
C VAL A 119 -19.35 -11.07 -6.61
N PHE A 120 -18.88 -10.97 -7.84
CA PHE A 120 -18.53 -12.10 -8.69
C PHE A 120 -17.02 -12.32 -8.70
N GLU A 121 -16.57 -13.48 -8.22
CA GLU A 121 -15.18 -13.91 -8.21
C GLU A 121 -14.97 -15.06 -9.20
N ALA A 122 -13.95 -14.92 -10.05
CA ALA A 122 -13.62 -15.92 -11.07
C ALA A 122 -12.97 -17.17 -10.47
N LEU A 123 -12.23 -17.02 -9.37
CA LEU A 123 -11.53 -18.11 -8.68
C LEU A 123 -12.39 -18.77 -7.59
N SER A 124 -11.87 -19.85 -7.02
CA SER A 124 -12.60 -20.69 -6.06
C SER A 124 -12.87 -20.02 -4.72
N ARG A 125 -12.06 -19.03 -4.31
CA ARG A 125 -12.15 -18.36 -3.01
C ARG A 125 -11.98 -16.85 -3.17
N PRO A 126 -12.65 -16.05 -2.34
CA PRO A 126 -12.52 -14.60 -2.41
C PRO A 126 -11.21 -14.07 -1.83
N GLY A 127 -10.83 -12.85 -2.22
CA GLY A 127 -9.66 -12.12 -1.69
C GLY A 127 -8.68 -11.65 -2.76
N GLY A 128 -8.82 -12.11 -4.01
CA GLY A 128 -7.95 -11.73 -5.12
C GLY A 128 -6.46 -11.90 -4.82
N MET A 129 -5.64 -10.89 -5.15
CA MET A 129 -4.19 -10.95 -4.93
C MET A 129 -3.79 -11.13 -3.45
N LEU A 130 -4.64 -10.72 -2.49
CA LEU A 130 -4.37 -10.95 -1.07
C LEU A 130 -4.27 -12.44 -0.76
N ARG A 131 -5.10 -13.26 -1.40
CA ARG A 131 -5.10 -14.72 -1.22
C ARG A 131 -4.13 -15.43 -2.15
N TYR A 132 -4.07 -15.01 -3.41
CA TYR A 132 -3.42 -15.79 -4.46
C TYR A 132 -1.99 -15.36 -4.79
N SER A 133 -1.49 -14.28 -4.18
CA SER A 133 -0.15 -13.75 -4.43
C SER A 133 0.66 -13.57 -3.14
N ILE A 134 0.03 -13.11 -2.06
CA ILE A 134 0.74 -12.90 -0.78
C ILE A 134 0.87 -14.24 -0.04
N PRO A 135 2.08 -14.68 0.35
CA PRO A 135 2.25 -15.92 1.09
C PRO A 135 1.74 -15.84 2.54
N ASP A 136 1.35 -17.00 3.09
CA ASP A 136 0.85 -17.14 4.47
C ASP A 136 1.82 -16.61 5.55
N TYR A 137 3.13 -16.67 5.30
CA TYR A 137 4.12 -16.17 6.25
C TYR A 137 4.10 -14.63 6.40
N ARG A 138 3.41 -13.91 5.49
CA ARG A 138 3.15 -12.46 5.56
C ARG A 138 1.71 -12.19 5.93
N LEU A 139 0.77 -12.80 5.21
CA LEU A 139 -0.66 -12.66 5.43
C LEU A 139 -1.29 -14.06 5.56
N PRO A 140 -1.52 -14.53 6.80
CA PRO A 140 -2.17 -15.82 7.01
C PRO A 140 -3.56 -15.87 6.37
N GLY A 141 -3.88 -16.99 5.71
CA GLY A 141 -5.19 -17.18 5.07
C GLY A 141 -6.39 -17.06 6.02
N ASP A 142 -6.25 -17.46 7.29
CA ASP A 142 -7.30 -17.37 8.31
C ASP A 142 -7.60 -15.92 8.71
N VAL A 143 -6.56 -15.06 8.74
CA VAL A 143 -6.71 -13.62 8.97
C VAL A 143 -7.52 -12.98 7.85
N LEU A 144 -7.25 -13.36 6.60
CA LEU A 144 -8.00 -12.88 5.45
C LEU A 144 -9.45 -13.39 5.45
N ASP A 145 -9.67 -14.66 5.81
CA ASP A 145 -11.02 -15.24 5.91
C ASP A 145 -11.89 -14.46 6.90
N ARG A 146 -11.37 -14.15 8.10
CA ARG A 146 -12.10 -13.36 9.11
C ARG A 146 -12.58 -12.01 8.58
N GLU A 147 -11.72 -11.25 7.90
CA GLU A 147 -12.13 -9.93 7.39
C GLU A 147 -13.12 -10.03 6.21
N ILE A 148 -13.03 -11.08 5.39
CA ILE A 148 -14.01 -11.32 4.32
C ILE A 148 -15.36 -11.75 4.91
N ASP A 149 -15.35 -12.56 5.95
CA ASP A 149 -16.58 -13.03 6.60
C ASP A 149 -17.32 -11.87 7.28
N LEU A 150 -16.61 -10.90 7.89
CA LEU A 150 -17.24 -9.65 8.37
C LEU A 150 -17.94 -8.87 7.26
N ILE A 151 -17.39 -8.87 6.04
CA ILE A 151 -18.03 -8.24 4.87
C ILE A 151 -19.28 -9.02 4.46
N ARG A 152 -19.24 -10.36 4.48
CA ARG A 152 -20.41 -11.20 4.20
C ARG A 152 -21.52 -11.01 5.24
N GLU A 153 -21.16 -10.99 6.52
CA GLU A 153 -22.08 -10.75 7.64
C GLU A 153 -22.79 -9.40 7.55
N SER A 154 -22.18 -8.40 6.91
CA SER A 154 -22.84 -7.11 6.64
C SER A 154 -24.02 -7.23 5.65
N GLY A 155 -24.10 -8.32 4.89
CA GLY A 155 -25.14 -8.60 3.90
C GLY A 155 -24.66 -8.58 2.43
N VAL A 156 -23.34 -8.57 2.20
CA VAL A 156 -22.77 -8.67 0.84
C VAL A 156 -22.78 -10.12 0.38
N GLU A 157 -23.36 -10.37 -0.79
CA GLU A 157 -23.32 -11.68 -1.43
C GLU A 157 -22.02 -11.86 -2.22
N ILE A 158 -21.34 -13.00 -2.08
CA ILE A 158 -20.10 -13.31 -2.81
C ILE A 158 -20.24 -14.64 -3.54
N VAL A 159 -20.26 -14.58 -4.87
CA VAL A 159 -20.38 -15.73 -5.77
C VAL A 159 -19.00 -16.05 -6.36
N THR A 160 -18.41 -17.18 -5.96
CA THR A 160 -17.11 -17.66 -6.43
C THR A 160 -17.23 -18.62 -7.63
N GLY A 161 -16.13 -18.83 -8.36
CA GLY A 161 -16.08 -19.71 -9.53
C GLY A 161 -16.84 -19.21 -10.75
N ARG A 162 -17.28 -17.94 -10.75
CA ARG A 162 -18.06 -17.33 -11.83
C ARG A 162 -17.28 -16.21 -12.49
N ARG A 163 -16.69 -16.51 -13.63
CA ARG A 163 -16.03 -15.50 -14.48
C ARG A 163 -17.07 -14.74 -15.28
N ILE A 164 -17.09 -13.41 -15.11
CA ILE A 164 -17.89 -12.51 -15.96
C ILE A 164 -17.04 -12.09 -17.15
N ALA A 165 -17.58 -12.25 -18.36
CA ALA A 165 -16.87 -11.95 -19.61
C ALA A 165 -17.07 -10.50 -20.09
N SER A 166 -18.23 -9.91 -19.82
CA SER A 166 -18.54 -8.53 -20.22
C SER A 166 -19.24 -7.80 -19.08
N ALA A 167 -18.80 -6.57 -18.81
CA ALA A 167 -19.45 -5.71 -17.82
C ALA A 167 -20.91 -5.38 -18.21
N LYS A 168 -21.23 -5.36 -19.52
CA LYS A 168 -22.59 -5.07 -20.01
C LYS A 168 -23.62 -6.11 -19.60
N SER A 169 -23.21 -7.38 -19.59
CA SER A 169 -24.08 -8.50 -19.24
C SER A 169 -24.65 -8.39 -17.82
N LEU A 170 -24.00 -7.63 -16.94
CA LEU A 170 -24.49 -7.37 -15.58
C LEU A 170 -25.72 -6.47 -15.60
N LEU A 171 -25.71 -5.41 -16.40
CA LEU A 171 -26.86 -4.51 -16.52
C LEU A 171 -28.06 -5.24 -17.16
N GLU A 172 -27.80 -6.07 -18.18
CA GLU A 172 -28.80 -6.92 -18.82
C GLU A 172 -29.40 -7.96 -17.85
N SER A 173 -28.65 -8.39 -16.85
CA SER A 173 -29.10 -9.31 -15.80
C SER A 173 -29.94 -8.64 -14.70
N GLY A 174 -30.24 -7.35 -14.82
CA GLY A 174 -31.11 -6.61 -13.90
C GLY A 174 -30.40 -5.92 -12.73
N PHE A 175 -29.09 -5.65 -12.84
CA PHE A 175 -28.38 -4.78 -11.90
C PHE A 175 -28.44 -3.32 -12.36
N ASP A 176 -28.60 -2.37 -11.43
CA ASP A 176 -28.67 -0.93 -11.72
C ASP A 176 -27.28 -0.33 -12.03
N ALA A 177 -26.21 -0.90 -11.47
CA ALA A 177 -24.83 -0.47 -11.70
C ALA A 177 -23.84 -1.64 -11.62
N GLY A 178 -22.71 -1.49 -12.32
CA GLY A 178 -21.62 -2.46 -12.35
C GLY A 178 -20.26 -1.83 -12.01
N LEU A 179 -19.45 -2.52 -11.20
CA LEU A 179 -18.07 -2.13 -10.89
C LEU A 179 -17.09 -3.20 -11.39
N VAL A 180 -16.15 -2.81 -12.25
CA VAL A 180 -15.04 -3.65 -12.69
C VAL A 180 -13.82 -3.44 -11.79
N ALA A 181 -13.56 -4.40 -10.91
CA ALA A 181 -12.43 -4.44 -9.98
C ALA A 181 -11.57 -5.72 -10.18
N ALA A 182 -11.45 -6.18 -11.43
CA ALA A 182 -10.75 -7.42 -11.81
C ALA A 182 -9.21 -7.39 -11.63
N GLY A 183 -8.64 -6.21 -11.38
CA GLY A 183 -7.21 -6.01 -11.13
C GLY A 183 -6.31 -6.20 -12.35
N SER A 184 -5.00 -6.27 -12.10
CA SER A 184 -3.96 -6.53 -13.12
C SER A 184 -3.47 -7.98 -13.02
N CYS A 185 -4.13 -8.88 -13.74
CA CYS A 185 -3.85 -10.32 -13.64
C CYS A 185 -3.00 -10.88 -14.81
N LYS A 186 -2.71 -10.08 -15.84
CA LYS A 186 -1.98 -10.54 -17.02
C LYS A 186 -0.47 -10.47 -16.75
N PRO A 187 0.29 -11.58 -16.81
CA PRO A 187 1.72 -11.53 -16.60
C PRO A 187 2.40 -10.74 -17.73
N THR A 188 3.34 -9.88 -17.37
CA THR A 188 4.16 -9.16 -18.35
C THR A 188 5.25 -10.10 -18.87
N ARG A 189 5.47 -10.11 -20.18
CA ARG A 189 6.53 -10.90 -20.82
C ARG A 189 7.77 -10.06 -21.07
N MET A 190 8.94 -10.66 -20.99
CA MET A 190 10.20 -10.02 -21.37
C MET A 190 10.43 -10.04 -22.88
N GLY A 191 9.83 -10.98 -23.62
CA GLY A 191 10.00 -11.10 -25.07
C GLY A 191 11.36 -11.70 -25.46
N ILE A 192 11.90 -12.57 -24.62
CA ILE A 192 13.20 -13.23 -24.85
C ILE A 192 13.02 -14.67 -25.34
N ALA A 193 13.98 -15.16 -26.10
CA ALA A 193 13.94 -16.53 -26.60
C ALA A 193 13.99 -17.54 -25.43
N GLY A 194 13.09 -18.53 -25.47
CA GLY A 194 12.96 -19.59 -24.46
C GLY A 194 12.03 -19.26 -23.29
N GLU A 195 11.34 -18.11 -23.29
CA GLU A 195 10.40 -17.72 -22.23
C GLU A 195 9.19 -18.68 -22.09
N ASP A 196 8.80 -19.40 -23.15
CA ASP A 196 7.71 -20.40 -23.13
C ASP A 196 8.20 -21.83 -22.80
N SER A 197 9.43 -21.98 -22.29
CA SER A 197 9.96 -23.30 -21.90
C SER A 197 9.24 -23.86 -20.68
N ALA A 198 9.13 -25.19 -20.58
CA ALA A 198 8.41 -25.86 -19.48
C ALA A 198 8.98 -25.54 -18.08
N ASN A 199 10.28 -25.24 -18.00
CA ASN A 199 10.97 -24.88 -16.75
C ASN A 199 10.81 -23.41 -16.36
N VAL A 200 10.06 -22.62 -17.15
CA VAL A 200 9.78 -21.21 -16.89
C VAL A 200 8.35 -21.07 -16.38
N ILE A 201 8.21 -20.48 -15.19
CA ILE A 201 6.91 -20.35 -14.51
C ILE A 201 6.66 -18.88 -14.20
N ASP A 202 5.44 -18.42 -14.39
CA ASP A 202 5.01 -17.11 -13.91
C ASP A 202 4.95 -17.05 -12.37
N GLY A 203 5.46 -15.96 -11.80
CA GLY A 203 5.56 -15.77 -10.35
C GLY A 203 4.21 -15.81 -9.63
N ILE A 204 3.15 -15.24 -10.19
CA ILE A 204 1.82 -15.29 -9.57
C ILE A 204 1.24 -16.69 -9.67
N SER A 205 1.39 -17.35 -10.82
CA SER A 205 0.93 -18.71 -11.01
C SER A 205 1.62 -19.68 -10.05
N PHE A 206 2.92 -19.49 -9.79
CA PHE A 206 3.67 -20.22 -8.77
C PHE A 206 3.13 -19.96 -7.36
N LEU A 207 3.04 -18.69 -6.94
CA LEU A 207 2.54 -18.32 -5.61
C LEU A 207 1.10 -18.79 -5.38
N ARG A 208 0.26 -18.74 -6.42
CA ARG A 208 -1.12 -19.22 -6.39
C ARG A 208 -1.21 -20.70 -6.05
N LYS A 209 -0.35 -21.54 -6.67
CA LYS A 209 -0.29 -22.98 -6.38
C LYS A 209 0.14 -23.22 -4.93
N VAL A 210 1.19 -22.53 -4.48
CA VAL A 210 1.68 -22.68 -3.10
C VAL A 210 0.62 -22.27 -2.09
N ASN A 211 -0.07 -21.14 -2.31
CA ASN A 211 -1.14 -20.68 -1.44
C ASN A 211 -2.41 -21.56 -1.51
N ALA A 212 -2.57 -22.37 -2.57
CA ALA A 212 -3.61 -23.40 -2.63
C ALA A 212 -3.24 -24.67 -1.84
N GLY A 213 -2.05 -24.70 -1.23
CA GLY A 213 -1.54 -25.85 -0.47
C GLY A 213 -0.75 -26.84 -1.33
N GLU A 214 -0.48 -26.52 -2.60
CA GLU A 214 0.36 -27.36 -3.46
C GLU A 214 1.85 -27.16 -3.16
N ALA A 215 2.64 -28.20 -3.30
CA ALA A 215 4.11 -28.14 -3.24
C ALA A 215 4.69 -28.39 -4.64
N PRO A 216 4.74 -27.40 -5.54
CA PRO A 216 5.26 -27.58 -6.88
C PRO A 216 6.74 -27.99 -6.84
N ALA A 217 7.11 -29.00 -7.62
CA ALA A 217 8.49 -29.45 -7.75
C ALA A 217 9.30 -28.43 -8.57
N ILE A 218 10.06 -27.59 -7.88
CA ILE A 218 10.87 -26.50 -8.47
C ILE A 218 12.37 -26.80 -8.55
N GLY A 219 12.77 -28.02 -8.20
CA GLY A 219 14.17 -28.44 -8.19
C GLY A 219 15.02 -27.77 -7.10
N ARG A 220 16.34 -27.92 -7.20
CA ARG A 220 17.29 -27.41 -6.21
C ARG A 220 17.72 -25.99 -6.51
N ARG A 221 17.92 -25.63 -7.79
CA ARG A 221 18.43 -24.32 -8.21
C ARG A 221 17.33 -23.51 -8.86
N VAL A 222 16.88 -22.46 -8.17
CA VAL A 222 15.79 -21.60 -8.63
C VAL A 222 16.32 -20.20 -8.93
N ILE A 223 16.00 -19.69 -10.12
CA ILE A 223 16.28 -18.30 -10.48
C ILE A 223 14.96 -17.53 -10.49
N VAL A 224 14.90 -16.41 -9.79
CA VAL A 224 13.75 -15.50 -9.80
C VAL A 224 14.14 -14.21 -10.50
N VAL A 225 13.38 -13.80 -11.53
CA VAL A 225 13.65 -12.59 -12.30
C VAL A 225 12.65 -11.50 -11.92
N GLY A 226 13.12 -10.43 -11.29
CA GLY A 226 12.26 -9.32 -10.86
C GLY A 226 12.78 -8.61 -9.62
N GLY A 227 12.15 -7.49 -9.25
CA GLY A 227 12.52 -6.73 -8.04
C GLY A 227 11.35 -6.19 -7.23
N GLY A 228 10.11 -6.53 -7.60
CA GLY A 228 8.91 -6.18 -6.85
C GLY A 228 8.61 -7.17 -5.73
N ASN A 229 7.54 -6.90 -4.96
CA ASN A 229 7.14 -7.77 -3.85
C ASN A 229 6.86 -9.21 -4.31
N THR A 230 6.23 -9.42 -5.47
CA THR A 230 6.01 -10.76 -6.05
C THR A 230 7.31 -11.53 -6.26
N ALA A 231 8.39 -10.86 -6.68
CA ALA A 231 9.69 -11.51 -6.88
C ALA A 231 10.33 -11.92 -5.54
N ILE A 232 10.24 -11.06 -4.52
CA ILE A 232 10.72 -11.36 -3.17
C ILE A 232 9.89 -12.49 -2.55
N ASP A 233 8.57 -12.45 -2.69
CA ASP A 233 7.66 -13.47 -2.17
C ASP A 233 7.90 -14.82 -2.83
N ALA A 234 8.06 -14.85 -4.16
CA ALA A 234 8.43 -16.07 -4.87
C ALA A 234 9.79 -16.60 -4.40
N ALA A 235 10.79 -15.74 -4.25
CA ALA A 235 12.13 -16.15 -3.81
C ALA A 235 12.12 -16.75 -2.38
N ARG A 236 11.48 -16.06 -1.43
CA ARG A 236 11.35 -16.52 -0.04
C ARG A 236 10.51 -17.79 0.08
N THR A 237 9.50 -17.94 -0.78
CA THR A 237 8.68 -19.15 -0.87
C THR A 237 9.49 -20.33 -1.42
N SER A 238 10.32 -20.12 -2.44
CA SER A 238 11.20 -21.17 -2.97
C SER A 238 12.25 -21.65 -1.94
N ILE A 239 12.78 -20.75 -1.10
CA ILE A 239 13.64 -21.15 0.03
C ILE A 239 12.89 -22.09 0.99
N ARG A 240 11.60 -21.81 1.26
CA ARG A 240 10.75 -22.63 2.15
C ARG A 240 10.44 -24.02 1.58
N LEU A 241 10.46 -24.14 0.26
CA LEU A 241 10.34 -25.41 -0.45
C LEU A 241 11.68 -26.18 -0.54
N GLY A 242 12.77 -25.62 0.02
CA GLY A 242 14.07 -26.29 0.12
C GLY A 242 15.05 -25.98 -1.02
N SER A 243 14.74 -25.02 -1.89
CA SER A 243 15.61 -24.65 -3.01
C SER A 243 16.66 -23.61 -2.62
N GLU A 244 17.76 -23.59 -3.35
CA GLU A 244 18.74 -22.50 -3.39
C GLU A 244 18.28 -21.46 -4.41
N VAL A 245 18.20 -20.20 -3.99
CA VAL A 245 17.53 -19.15 -4.79
C VAL A 245 18.49 -18.03 -5.15
N VAL A 246 18.54 -17.73 -6.45
CA VAL A 246 19.21 -16.54 -6.99
C VAL A 246 18.15 -15.59 -7.54
N LEU A 247 18.07 -14.38 -6.98
CA LEU A 247 17.17 -13.34 -7.48
C LEU A 247 17.96 -12.39 -8.40
N ILE A 248 17.51 -12.26 -9.63
CA ILE A 248 18.13 -11.40 -10.66
C ILE A 248 17.32 -10.11 -10.79
N TYR A 249 18.01 -8.98 -10.65
CA TYR A 249 17.42 -7.67 -10.82
C TYR A 249 18.26 -6.76 -11.70
N ARG A 250 17.61 -6.13 -12.67
CA ARG A 250 18.26 -5.30 -13.71
C ARG A 250 18.77 -3.93 -13.23
N ARG A 251 18.46 -3.52 -12.00
CA ARG A 251 18.92 -2.23 -11.39
C ARG A 251 19.61 -2.50 -10.04
N THR A 252 19.90 -1.44 -9.28
CA THR A 252 20.52 -1.58 -7.95
C THR A 252 19.45 -1.69 -6.85
N ARG A 253 19.90 -1.93 -5.63
CA ARG A 253 19.05 -2.04 -4.45
C ARG A 253 18.18 -0.79 -4.24
N SER A 254 18.72 0.41 -4.52
CA SER A 254 18.03 1.68 -4.29
C SER A 254 16.80 1.87 -5.18
N GLU A 255 16.79 1.26 -6.37
CA GLU A 255 15.65 1.35 -7.29
C GLU A 255 14.67 0.17 -7.18
N MET A 256 14.90 -0.78 -6.26
CA MET A 256 14.00 -1.92 -6.08
C MET A 256 12.61 -1.45 -5.60
N PRO A 257 11.52 -1.87 -6.26
CA PRO A 257 10.17 -1.54 -5.81
C PRO A 257 9.73 -2.25 -4.53
N ALA A 258 10.36 -3.39 -4.18
CA ALA A 258 10.00 -4.13 -2.98
C ALA A 258 10.35 -3.36 -1.69
N GLY A 259 9.62 -3.65 -0.61
CA GLY A 259 9.89 -3.04 0.69
C GLY A 259 11.30 -3.35 1.19
N ILE A 260 11.98 -2.35 1.76
CA ILE A 260 13.36 -2.51 2.26
C ILE A 260 13.44 -3.62 3.32
N GLU A 261 12.44 -3.72 4.20
CA GLU A 261 12.33 -4.78 5.22
C GLU A 261 12.31 -6.17 4.57
N GLU A 262 11.52 -6.34 3.50
CA GLU A 262 11.36 -7.60 2.78
C GLU A 262 12.65 -8.02 2.06
N ILE A 263 13.38 -7.05 1.49
CA ILE A 263 14.68 -7.29 0.84
C ILE A 263 15.72 -7.75 1.87
N ILE A 264 15.75 -7.12 3.05
CA ILE A 264 16.66 -7.50 4.13
C ILE A 264 16.32 -8.91 4.62
N GLU A 265 15.04 -9.19 4.87
CA GLU A 265 14.62 -10.51 5.35
C GLU A 265 14.86 -11.62 4.32
N ALA A 266 14.69 -11.36 3.02
CA ALA A 266 15.03 -12.31 1.97
C ALA A 266 16.52 -12.65 1.97
N ALA A 267 17.39 -11.64 2.13
CA ALA A 267 18.83 -11.86 2.23
C ALA A 267 19.21 -12.62 3.51
N GLU A 268 18.60 -12.31 4.66
CA GLU A 268 18.78 -13.07 5.92
C GLU A 268 18.39 -14.55 5.75
N GLU A 269 17.33 -14.84 4.98
CA GLU A 269 16.84 -16.21 4.72
C GLU A 269 17.71 -17.00 3.73
N GLY A 270 18.67 -16.35 3.06
CA GLY A 270 19.64 -16.98 2.17
C GLY A 270 19.38 -16.75 0.67
N VAL A 271 18.52 -15.79 0.30
CA VAL A 271 18.33 -15.41 -1.12
C VAL A 271 19.56 -14.64 -1.62
N SER A 272 20.23 -15.17 -2.64
CA SER A 272 21.36 -14.48 -3.28
C SER A 272 20.85 -13.48 -4.32
N ILE A 273 20.96 -12.18 -4.04
CA ILE A 273 20.49 -11.14 -4.96
C ILE A 273 21.62 -10.68 -5.90
N ARG A 274 21.43 -10.86 -7.21
CA ARG A 274 22.29 -10.40 -8.30
C ARG A 274 21.73 -9.12 -8.90
N PHE A 275 22.27 -7.98 -8.49
CA PHE A 275 21.94 -6.67 -9.05
C PHE A 275 22.56 -6.46 -10.43
N LEU A 276 22.07 -5.45 -11.14
CA LEU A 276 22.59 -5.02 -12.45
C LEU A 276 22.74 -6.19 -13.43
N THR A 277 21.79 -7.11 -13.42
CA THR A 277 21.82 -8.32 -14.26
C THR A 277 20.45 -8.53 -14.88
N THR A 278 20.40 -8.86 -16.17
CA THR A 278 19.16 -9.18 -16.89
C THR A 278 19.34 -10.45 -17.72
N PRO A 279 18.34 -11.35 -17.77
CA PRO A 279 18.37 -12.46 -18.72
C PRO A 279 18.16 -11.95 -20.14
N VAL A 280 18.84 -12.57 -21.11
CA VAL A 280 18.71 -12.28 -22.56
C VAL A 280 18.24 -13.48 -23.36
N LYS A 281 18.58 -14.69 -22.91
CA LYS A 281 18.15 -15.94 -23.55
C LYS A 281 18.01 -17.02 -22.49
N ILE A 282 16.92 -17.78 -22.58
CA ILE A 282 16.65 -18.93 -21.73
C ILE A 282 16.89 -20.19 -22.57
N GLY A 283 17.86 -21.01 -22.15
CA GLY A 283 18.04 -22.37 -22.65
C GLY A 283 17.33 -23.39 -21.75
N ASN A 284 17.50 -24.68 -22.02
CA ASN A 284 16.83 -25.74 -21.27
C ASN A 284 17.26 -25.79 -19.79
N ASP A 285 18.58 -25.70 -19.54
CA ASP A 285 19.18 -25.83 -18.19
C ASP A 285 20.03 -24.62 -17.78
N GLN A 286 20.16 -23.61 -18.65
CA GLN A 286 20.98 -22.44 -18.43
C GLN A 286 20.30 -21.17 -18.95
N VAL A 287 20.41 -20.09 -18.18
CA VAL A 287 19.96 -18.75 -18.58
C VAL A 287 21.18 -17.89 -18.86
N SER A 288 21.26 -17.35 -20.07
CA SER A 288 22.27 -16.36 -20.44
C SER A 288 21.84 -14.99 -19.95
N CYS A 289 22.71 -14.35 -19.18
CA CYS A 289 22.50 -13.05 -18.57
C CYS A 289 23.56 -12.05 -19.02
N VAL A 290 23.20 -10.76 -19.01
CA VAL A 290 24.10 -9.65 -19.34
C VAL A 290 24.15 -8.68 -18.16
N ARG A 291 25.31 -8.07 -17.93
CA ARG A 291 25.45 -7.02 -16.92
C ARG A 291 24.88 -5.70 -17.42
N MET A 292 24.30 -4.95 -16.50
CA MET A 292 23.66 -3.66 -16.74
C MET A 292 24.48 -2.54 -16.11
N ARG A 293 24.43 -1.36 -16.72
CA ARG A 293 24.82 -0.09 -16.12
C ARG A 293 23.58 0.78 -15.93
N LEU A 294 23.56 1.59 -14.87
CA LEU A 294 22.53 2.62 -14.72
C LEU A 294 22.82 3.79 -15.66
N GLY A 295 21.90 4.08 -16.56
CA GLY A 295 21.85 5.29 -17.37
C GLY A 295 21.14 6.43 -16.64
N GLU A 296 20.58 7.36 -17.42
CA GLU A 296 19.88 8.53 -16.91
C GLU A 296 18.59 8.16 -16.15
N ALA A 297 18.22 9.01 -15.21
CA ALA A 297 16.96 8.91 -14.50
C ALA A 297 15.79 9.26 -15.43
N ASP A 298 14.77 8.41 -15.47
CA ASP A 298 13.50 8.72 -16.12
C ASP A 298 12.71 9.77 -15.33
N ALA A 299 11.54 10.18 -15.87
CA ALA A 299 10.64 11.15 -15.22
C ALA A 299 10.14 10.71 -13.83
N SER A 300 10.25 9.43 -13.47
CA SER A 300 9.93 8.91 -12.13
C SER A 300 11.13 8.92 -11.17
N GLY A 301 12.28 9.42 -11.64
CA GLY A 301 13.56 9.38 -10.92
C GLY A 301 14.27 8.03 -11.00
N ARG A 302 13.71 7.05 -11.72
CA ARG A 302 14.28 5.69 -11.82
C ARG A 302 15.28 5.64 -12.97
N ARG A 303 16.48 5.14 -12.70
CA ARG A 303 17.51 5.05 -13.73
C ARG A 303 17.19 3.97 -14.77
N THR A 304 17.40 4.31 -16.04
CA THR A 304 17.21 3.39 -17.17
C THR A 304 18.36 2.39 -17.22
N PRO A 305 18.11 1.08 -17.22
CA PRO A 305 19.19 0.10 -17.26
C PRO A 305 19.68 -0.07 -18.71
N VAL A 306 21.00 0.04 -18.92
CA VAL A 306 21.66 -0.08 -20.23
C VAL A 306 22.55 -1.34 -20.23
N GLN A 307 22.45 -2.16 -21.27
CA GLN A 307 23.24 -3.39 -21.40
C GLN A 307 24.72 -3.09 -21.63
N ILE A 308 25.60 -3.85 -20.98
CA ILE A 308 27.04 -3.82 -21.24
C ILE A 308 27.37 -4.97 -22.19
N HIS A 309 27.63 -4.65 -23.46
CA HIS A 309 28.02 -5.65 -24.46
C HIS A 309 29.31 -6.38 -24.04
N GLY A 310 29.38 -7.69 -24.33
CA GLY A 310 30.53 -8.54 -23.97
C GLY A 310 30.58 -9.02 -22.50
N SER A 311 29.55 -8.72 -21.70
CA SER A 311 29.46 -9.15 -20.28
C SER A 311 28.57 -10.38 -20.04
N GLU A 312 28.40 -11.19 -21.09
CA GLU A 312 27.51 -12.34 -21.08
C GLU A 312 28.03 -13.42 -20.12
N HIS A 313 27.13 -13.97 -19.31
CA HIS A 313 27.44 -15.07 -18.42
C HIS A 313 26.21 -15.96 -18.25
N SER A 314 26.43 -17.27 -18.10
CA SER A 314 25.35 -18.24 -17.95
C SER A 314 25.19 -18.64 -16.49
N LEU A 315 23.93 -18.82 -16.06
CA LEU A 315 23.58 -19.36 -14.76
C LEU A 315 22.77 -20.64 -14.96
N ALA A 316 23.18 -21.73 -14.31
CA ALA A 316 22.43 -22.98 -14.32
C ALA A 316 21.18 -22.87 -13.44
N PHE A 317 20.06 -23.40 -13.91
CA PHE A 317 18.80 -23.41 -13.17
C PHE A 317 18.02 -24.69 -13.45
N ASP A 318 17.21 -25.10 -12.49
CA ASP A 318 16.23 -26.18 -12.65
C ASP A 318 14.84 -25.58 -12.90
N THR A 319 14.53 -24.43 -12.27
CA THR A 319 13.31 -23.66 -12.53
C THR A 319 13.61 -22.16 -12.55
N LEU A 320 13.00 -21.46 -13.50
CA LEU A 320 13.08 -20.00 -13.64
C LEU A 320 11.70 -19.40 -13.40
N ILE A 321 11.60 -18.53 -12.39
CA ILE A 321 10.36 -17.84 -12.02
C ILE A 321 10.39 -16.40 -12.55
N MET A 322 9.48 -16.10 -13.47
CA MET A 322 9.34 -14.78 -14.07
C MET A 322 8.39 -13.91 -13.24
N ALA A 323 8.92 -12.85 -12.62
CA ALA A 323 8.17 -11.91 -11.78
C ALA A 323 8.45 -10.45 -12.19
N VAL A 324 8.32 -10.18 -13.49
CA VAL A 324 8.69 -8.90 -14.12
C VAL A 324 7.58 -7.86 -14.16
N GLY A 325 6.37 -8.20 -13.70
CA GLY A 325 5.24 -7.28 -13.58
C GLY A 325 3.93 -7.89 -14.06
N GLN A 326 2.85 -7.13 -13.89
CA GLN A 326 1.51 -7.49 -14.33
C GLN A 326 0.86 -6.33 -15.07
N GLY A 327 -0.03 -6.66 -16.00
CA GLY A 327 -0.86 -5.73 -16.75
C GLY A 327 -2.35 -5.96 -16.51
N ALA A 328 -3.12 -4.90 -16.70
CA ALA A 328 -4.56 -4.97 -16.83
C ALA A 328 -4.94 -5.42 -18.25
N ASP A 329 -6.15 -5.97 -18.40
CA ASP A 329 -6.69 -6.40 -19.68
C ASP A 329 -8.11 -5.83 -19.86
N ALA A 330 -8.21 -4.54 -20.15
CA ALA A 330 -9.48 -3.86 -20.36
C ALA A 330 -10.31 -4.47 -21.50
N ALA A 331 -9.64 -4.95 -22.56
CA ALA A 331 -10.29 -5.57 -23.72
C ALA A 331 -11.03 -6.85 -23.33
N SER A 332 -10.49 -7.63 -22.38
CA SER A 332 -11.15 -8.83 -21.86
C SER A 332 -12.49 -8.58 -21.16
N MET A 333 -12.83 -7.31 -20.88
CA MET A 333 -14.09 -6.88 -20.27
C MET A 333 -14.93 -5.99 -21.21
N GLU A 334 -14.54 -5.90 -22.48
CA GLU A 334 -15.17 -5.04 -23.51
C GLU A 334 -15.20 -3.54 -23.15
N LEU A 335 -14.20 -3.08 -22.39
CA LEU A 335 -14.07 -1.68 -21.97
C LEU A 335 -12.98 -0.94 -22.76
N ALA A 336 -13.16 0.38 -22.88
CA ALA A 336 -12.17 1.25 -23.50
C ALA A 336 -10.85 1.22 -22.70
N GLY A 337 -9.77 0.74 -23.33
CA GLY A 337 -8.45 0.65 -22.73
C GLY A 337 -7.56 1.86 -23.06
N ARG A 338 -6.61 2.15 -22.17
CA ARG A 338 -5.46 3.02 -22.43
C ARG A 338 -4.33 2.20 -23.07
N LYS A 339 -3.29 2.87 -23.59
CA LYS A 339 -2.14 2.22 -24.27
C LYS A 339 -1.44 1.14 -23.43
N ASN A 340 -1.50 1.24 -22.10
CA ASN A 340 -0.92 0.30 -21.14
C ASN A 340 -1.87 -0.86 -20.73
N GLY A 341 -3.05 -0.98 -21.37
CA GLY A 341 -4.04 -2.02 -21.09
C GLY A 341 -4.99 -1.74 -19.93
N THR A 342 -4.79 -0.66 -19.16
CA THR A 342 -5.71 -0.26 -18.08
C THR A 342 -7.00 0.34 -18.62
N VAL A 343 -8.09 0.22 -17.87
CA VAL A 343 -9.40 0.78 -18.24
C VAL A 343 -9.36 2.31 -18.21
N SER A 344 -9.91 2.95 -19.24
CA SER A 344 -10.09 4.39 -19.29
C SER A 344 -11.35 4.80 -18.53
N VAL A 345 -11.18 5.70 -17.56
CA VAL A 345 -12.26 6.23 -16.72
C VAL A 345 -12.18 7.74 -16.60
N ALA A 346 -13.31 8.37 -16.31
CA ALA A 346 -13.41 9.79 -15.97
C ALA A 346 -12.69 10.07 -14.64
N SER A 347 -11.93 11.17 -14.62
CA SER A 347 -11.20 11.60 -13.42
C SER A 347 -12.18 11.99 -12.31
N GLY A 348 -11.94 11.50 -11.08
CA GLY A 348 -12.75 11.84 -9.90
C GLY A 348 -14.05 11.04 -9.72
N THR A 349 -14.61 10.42 -10.76
CA THR A 349 -15.83 9.58 -10.64
C THR A 349 -15.59 8.11 -10.94
N LEU A 350 -14.47 7.77 -11.60
CA LEU A 350 -14.17 6.39 -12.03
C LEU A 350 -15.22 5.77 -12.98
N ALA A 351 -16.09 6.60 -13.56
CA ALA A 351 -17.08 6.19 -14.54
C ALA A 351 -16.40 5.83 -15.86
N THR A 352 -16.84 4.75 -16.49
CA THR A 352 -16.42 4.40 -17.85
C THR A 352 -17.26 5.18 -18.87
N PRO A 353 -16.90 5.19 -20.17
CA PRO A 353 -17.77 5.74 -21.21
C PRO A 353 -19.14 5.07 -21.34
N GLN A 354 -19.31 3.87 -20.76
CA GLN A 354 -20.58 3.18 -20.71
C GLN A 354 -21.36 3.55 -19.44
N GLU A 355 -22.59 4.02 -19.64
CA GLU A 355 -23.49 4.39 -18.55
C GLU A 355 -23.75 3.21 -17.60
N GLY A 356 -23.78 3.48 -16.30
CA GLY A 356 -23.95 2.46 -15.26
C GLY A 356 -22.73 1.60 -14.97
N ILE A 357 -21.63 1.72 -15.73
CA ILE A 357 -20.40 0.94 -15.53
C ILE A 357 -19.24 1.81 -15.03
N PHE A 358 -18.64 1.35 -13.94
CA PHE A 358 -17.48 1.96 -13.27
C PHE A 358 -16.31 0.96 -13.28
N ALA A 359 -15.07 1.45 -13.19
CA ALA A 359 -13.90 0.60 -13.03
C ALA A 359 -12.93 1.18 -11.98
N ALA A 360 -12.30 0.31 -11.19
CA ALA A 360 -11.45 0.74 -10.08
C ALA A 360 -10.35 -0.28 -9.74
N GLY A 361 -9.43 0.14 -8.88
CA GLY A 361 -8.27 -0.62 -8.43
C GLY A 361 -7.22 -0.77 -9.51
N ASP A 362 -6.46 -1.86 -9.43
CA ASP A 362 -5.36 -2.15 -10.35
C ASP A 362 -5.81 -2.31 -11.81
N ALA A 363 -7.11 -2.44 -12.09
CA ALA A 363 -7.63 -2.40 -13.47
C ALA A 363 -7.51 -1.00 -14.11
N VAL A 364 -7.47 0.06 -13.30
CA VAL A 364 -7.36 1.47 -13.73
C VAL A 364 -5.97 2.03 -13.47
N THR A 365 -5.41 1.79 -12.28
CA THR A 365 -4.09 2.32 -11.90
C THR A 365 -2.92 1.50 -12.46
N GLY A 366 -3.18 0.23 -12.78
CA GLY A 366 -2.14 -0.79 -12.85
C GLY A 366 -1.65 -1.22 -11.46
N SER A 367 -0.67 -2.13 -11.46
CA SER A 367 0.18 -2.57 -10.33
C SER A 367 0.30 -1.60 -9.14
N SER A 368 -0.57 -1.63 -8.13
CA SER A 368 -0.52 -0.66 -7.00
C SER A 368 -0.46 -1.31 -5.61
N SER A 369 -0.60 -0.51 -4.55
CA SER A 369 -0.58 -0.99 -3.17
C SER A 369 -1.98 -1.31 -2.67
N ILE A 370 -2.09 -2.21 -1.68
CA ILE A 370 -3.38 -2.61 -1.07
C ILE A 370 -4.17 -1.38 -0.60
N ILE A 371 -3.51 -0.42 0.05
CA ILE A 371 -4.18 0.78 0.59
C ILE A 371 -4.66 1.72 -0.53
N THR A 372 -3.97 1.75 -1.68
CA THR A 372 -4.42 2.48 -2.88
C THR A 372 -5.65 1.82 -3.49
N ALA A 373 -5.68 0.49 -3.56
CA ALA A 373 -6.84 -0.27 -4.04
C ALA A 373 -8.07 -0.05 -3.15
N ILE A 374 -7.90 -0.02 -1.83
CA ILE A 374 -8.95 0.31 -0.86
C ILE A 374 -9.46 1.75 -1.09
N ALA A 375 -8.56 2.72 -1.27
CA ALA A 375 -8.94 4.11 -1.54
C ALA A 375 -9.76 4.25 -2.83
N GLN A 376 -9.42 3.51 -3.89
CA GLN A 376 -10.23 3.49 -5.10
C GLN A 376 -11.58 2.79 -4.91
N GLY A 377 -11.65 1.72 -4.12
CA GLY A 377 -12.92 1.08 -3.76
C GLY A 377 -13.88 2.02 -3.04
N ARG A 378 -13.35 2.88 -2.16
CA ARG A 378 -14.10 3.97 -1.54
C ARG A 378 -14.62 4.98 -2.56
N LEU A 379 -13.73 5.52 -3.40
CA LEU A 379 -14.12 6.49 -4.43
C LEU A 379 -15.17 5.93 -5.41
N ALA A 380 -15.03 4.64 -5.76
CA ALA A 380 -16.01 3.94 -6.58
C ALA A 380 -17.37 3.85 -5.87
N SER A 381 -17.39 3.56 -4.57
CA SER A 381 -18.63 3.53 -3.78
C SER A 381 -19.31 4.90 -3.73
N GLU A 382 -18.55 5.96 -3.50
CA GLU A 382 -19.05 7.35 -3.48
C GLU A 382 -19.66 7.75 -4.83
N SER A 383 -19.08 7.26 -5.93
CA SER A 383 -19.52 7.60 -7.28
C SER A 383 -20.73 6.78 -7.71
N ILE A 384 -20.75 5.49 -7.39
CA ILE A 384 -21.90 4.60 -7.64
C ILE A 384 -23.09 5.01 -6.78
N ASP A 385 -22.87 5.33 -5.50
CA ASP A 385 -23.95 5.81 -4.62
C ASP A 385 -24.61 7.08 -5.18
N ARG A 386 -23.82 8.06 -5.61
CA ARG A 386 -24.34 9.28 -6.27
C ARG A 386 -25.10 8.96 -7.55
N PHE A 387 -24.58 8.05 -8.37
CA PHE A 387 -25.24 7.63 -9.60
C PHE A 387 -26.61 6.99 -9.35
N LEU A 388 -26.74 6.24 -8.25
CA LEU A 388 -28.00 5.59 -7.85
C LEU A 388 -28.97 6.53 -7.09
N GLY A 389 -28.64 7.82 -6.96
CA GLY A 389 -29.47 8.82 -6.28
C GLY A 389 -29.17 9.01 -4.79
N GLY A 390 -28.08 8.42 -4.29
CA GLY A 390 -27.57 8.61 -2.94
C GLY A 390 -26.74 9.89 -2.75
N THR A 391 -26.28 10.11 -1.52
CA THR A 391 -25.53 11.32 -1.13
C THR A 391 -24.06 11.31 -1.54
N GLY A 392 -23.50 10.13 -1.82
CA GLY A 392 -22.06 9.94 -2.00
C GLY A 392 -21.24 9.97 -0.70
N VAL A 393 -21.87 10.17 0.46
CA VAL A 393 -21.20 10.22 1.75
C VAL A 393 -21.15 8.82 2.36
N ILE A 394 -20.08 8.09 2.06
CA ILE A 394 -19.90 6.68 2.48
C ILE A 394 -19.28 6.51 3.87
N ALA A 395 -18.61 7.54 4.39
CA ALA A 395 -18.09 7.50 5.75
C ALA A 395 -19.25 7.69 6.73
N GLY A 396 -19.29 6.87 7.79
CA GLY A 396 -20.11 7.19 8.95
C GLY A 396 -19.70 8.55 9.53
N SER A 397 -20.59 9.24 10.23
CA SER A 397 -20.21 10.47 10.95
C SER A 397 -18.99 10.17 11.81
N GLU A 398 -17.87 10.85 11.57
CA GLU A 398 -16.70 10.77 12.45
C GLU A 398 -17.22 11.07 13.85
N ARG A 399 -17.14 10.09 14.78
CA ARG A 399 -17.63 10.33 16.14
C ARG A 399 -16.78 11.44 16.72
N GLU A 400 -17.38 12.60 17.01
CA GLU A 400 -16.74 13.67 17.75
C GLU A 400 -16.38 13.12 19.13
N GLU A 401 -15.09 12.89 19.36
CA GLU A 401 -14.57 12.69 20.70
C GLU A 401 -14.37 14.06 21.35
N ALA A 402 -14.54 14.11 22.68
CA ALA A 402 -14.13 15.26 23.45
C ALA A 402 -12.66 15.55 23.11
N ALA A 403 -12.37 16.76 22.64
CA ALA A 403 -11.03 17.17 22.27
C ALA A 403 -10.14 17.17 23.51
N GLU A 404 -9.45 16.07 23.77
CA GLU A 404 -8.32 16.07 24.69
C GLU A 404 -7.21 16.90 24.05
N GLY A 405 -6.65 17.85 24.83
CA GLY A 405 -5.51 18.64 24.40
C GLY A 405 -4.31 17.76 24.04
N PRO A 406 -3.30 18.32 23.35
CA PRO A 406 -2.10 17.56 23.03
C PRO A 406 -1.46 17.02 24.32
N PRO A 407 -0.87 15.80 24.32
CA PRO A 407 -0.23 15.27 25.51
C PRO A 407 0.86 16.22 26.01
N GLU A 408 0.91 16.38 27.33
CA GLU A 408 1.85 17.28 28.03
C GLU A 408 3.30 16.99 27.63
N SER A 409 3.64 15.70 27.44
CA SER A 409 4.95 15.27 26.93
C SER A 409 4.81 14.52 25.61
N ALA A 410 5.68 14.88 24.65
CA ALA A 410 5.96 14.12 23.44
C ALA A 410 7.47 13.86 23.38
N PRO A 411 7.96 12.80 24.04
CA PRO A 411 9.40 12.58 24.19
C PRO A 411 10.05 12.41 22.82
N ARG A 412 11.13 13.16 22.58
CA ARG A 412 11.93 13.17 21.35
C ARG A 412 13.20 12.36 21.57
N GLY A 413 13.70 11.68 20.53
CA GLY A 413 14.93 10.88 20.64
C GLY A 413 14.71 9.54 21.33
N THR A 414 13.51 8.96 21.25
CA THR A 414 13.22 7.64 21.81
C THR A 414 13.31 6.55 20.75
N ARG A 415 13.84 5.39 21.13
CA ARG A 415 14.00 4.24 20.24
C ARG A 415 12.66 3.56 19.97
N ARG A 416 12.44 3.14 18.73
CA ARG A 416 11.32 2.26 18.37
C ARG A 416 11.47 0.93 19.12
N PRO A 417 10.46 0.43 19.86
CA PRO A 417 10.49 -0.91 20.43
C PRO A 417 10.74 -1.93 19.32
N LYS A 418 11.72 -2.81 19.56
CA LYS A 418 12.00 -3.89 18.62
C LYS A 418 10.86 -4.89 18.67
N GLY A 419 10.32 -5.25 17.52
CA GLY A 419 9.38 -6.35 17.45
C GLY A 419 10.05 -7.70 17.31
N GLY A 420 9.42 -8.70 17.89
CA GLY A 420 9.84 -10.08 17.72
C GLY A 420 9.64 -10.56 16.28
N ARG A 421 10.53 -11.45 15.87
CA ARG A 421 10.38 -12.29 14.68
C ARG A 421 10.57 -13.74 15.07
N ILE A 422 10.05 -14.68 14.29
CA ILE A 422 10.38 -16.10 14.48
C ILE A 422 11.86 -16.36 14.14
N ALA A 423 12.41 -17.44 14.70
CA ALA A 423 13.80 -17.84 14.46
C ALA A 423 14.07 -18.15 12.99
N LEU A 424 15.28 -17.84 12.51
CA LEU A 424 15.65 -17.96 11.09
C LEU A 424 15.40 -19.38 10.52
N ARG A 425 15.71 -20.42 11.30
CA ARG A 425 15.44 -21.81 10.91
C ARG A 425 13.95 -22.04 10.60
N LYS A 426 13.05 -21.52 11.44
CA LYS A 426 11.59 -21.64 11.22
C LYS A 426 11.12 -20.82 10.02
N ARG A 427 11.74 -19.66 9.75
CA ARG A 427 11.44 -18.87 8.54
C ARG A 427 11.73 -19.65 7.27
N ARG A 428 12.79 -20.46 7.26
CA ARG A 428 13.21 -21.25 6.08
C ARG A 428 12.45 -22.55 5.89
N THR A 429 11.67 -23.01 6.85
CA THR A 429 11.02 -24.35 6.79
C THR A 429 9.52 -24.32 7.04
N THR A 430 8.95 -23.17 7.37
CA THR A 430 7.52 -23.04 7.70
C THR A 430 6.92 -21.80 7.06
N PHE A 431 5.60 -21.84 6.86
CA PHE A 431 4.80 -20.71 6.41
C PHE A 431 4.19 -19.93 7.58
N ALA A 432 4.71 -20.11 8.81
CA ALA A 432 4.25 -19.34 9.96
C ALA A 432 4.57 -17.85 9.79
N ALA A 433 3.66 -16.98 10.26
CA ALA A 433 3.83 -15.53 10.22
C ALA A 433 5.19 -15.11 10.80
N VAL A 434 6.01 -14.43 9.99
CA VAL A 434 7.40 -14.11 10.36
C VAL A 434 7.45 -13.05 11.45
N GLU A 435 6.66 -11.99 11.28
CA GLU A 435 6.56 -10.88 12.22
C GLU A 435 5.61 -11.22 13.37
N ARG A 436 6.08 -11.05 14.61
CA ARG A 436 5.23 -11.15 15.81
C ARG A 436 4.57 -9.81 16.13
N VAL A 437 3.36 -9.88 16.69
CA VAL A 437 2.65 -8.71 17.19
C VAL A 437 3.32 -8.15 18.44
N TYR A 438 3.20 -6.84 18.65
CA TYR A 438 3.66 -6.21 19.88
C TYR A 438 2.81 -6.65 21.08
N GLY A 439 3.48 -6.95 22.19
CA GLY A 439 2.80 -7.03 23.49
C GLY A 439 2.25 -5.66 23.92
N ASP A 440 1.32 -5.64 24.88
CA ASP A 440 0.63 -4.40 25.33
C ASP A 440 1.60 -3.29 25.71
N LYS A 441 2.60 -3.62 26.55
CA LYS A 441 3.61 -2.66 27.00
C LYS A 441 4.39 -2.06 25.83
N ALA A 442 4.73 -2.87 24.81
CA ALA A 442 5.46 -2.39 23.64
C ALA A 442 4.56 -1.55 22.72
N ALA A 443 3.29 -1.91 22.58
CA ALA A 443 2.33 -1.14 21.80
C ALA A 443 2.04 0.23 22.42
N VAL A 444 1.80 0.29 23.73
CA VAL A 444 1.59 1.55 24.47
C VAL A 444 2.85 2.41 24.45
N ALA A 445 4.03 1.82 24.66
CA ALA A 445 5.30 2.54 24.57
C ALA A 445 5.54 3.12 23.17
N GLU A 446 5.22 2.36 22.12
CA GLU A 446 5.31 2.84 20.75
C GLU A 446 4.27 3.91 20.42
N ALA A 447 3.03 3.76 20.88
CA ALA A 447 1.98 4.76 20.69
C ALA A 447 2.30 6.09 21.41
N SER A 448 2.93 6.01 22.59
CA SER A 448 3.40 7.17 23.37
C SER A 448 4.49 7.99 22.66
N ARG A 449 5.10 7.46 21.59
CA ARG A 449 6.06 8.18 20.74
C ARG A 449 5.37 9.18 19.81
N CYS A 450 4.06 9.03 19.57
CA CYS A 450 3.32 9.92 18.68
C CYS A 450 3.42 11.38 19.12
N LEU A 451 3.70 12.29 18.18
CA LEU A 451 3.80 13.72 18.47
C LEU A 451 2.43 14.41 18.59
N SER A 452 1.34 13.70 18.24
CA SER A 452 -0.02 14.27 18.11
C SER A 452 -0.04 15.55 17.27
N CYS A 453 0.54 15.48 16.05
CA CYS A 453 0.69 16.63 15.16
C CYS A 453 -0.65 17.26 14.73
N ASP A 454 -1.75 16.50 14.84
CA ASP A 454 -3.11 16.97 14.60
C ASP A 454 -3.65 17.89 15.72
N LEU A 455 -3.11 17.80 16.93
CA LEU A 455 -3.54 18.58 18.10
C LEU A 455 -2.55 19.67 18.50
N ARG A 456 -1.44 19.83 17.75
CA ARG A 456 -0.41 20.83 18.05
C ARG A 456 -0.38 21.88 16.96
N GLU A 457 -0.65 23.12 17.33
CA GLU A 457 -0.50 24.27 16.45
C GLU A 457 0.72 25.10 16.83
N PHE A 458 1.41 25.62 15.83
CA PHE A 458 2.57 26.48 16.02
C PHE A 458 2.43 27.75 15.19
N GLU A 459 2.61 28.89 15.84
CA GLU A 459 2.79 30.17 15.18
C GLU A 459 4.25 30.27 14.72
N VAL A 460 4.44 30.47 13.41
CA VAL A 460 5.75 30.68 12.81
C VAL A 460 5.77 32.05 12.16
N THR A 461 6.68 32.92 12.58
CA THR A 461 6.85 34.26 12.01
C THR A 461 8.26 34.45 11.47
N VAL A 462 8.36 35.22 10.38
CA VAL A 462 9.64 35.63 9.80
C VAL A 462 9.71 37.15 9.83
N ASN A 463 10.74 37.70 10.45
CA ASN A 463 11.03 39.13 10.42
C ASN A 463 11.64 39.50 9.05
N GLY A 464 10.78 39.97 8.14
CA GLY A 464 11.16 40.35 6.79
C GLY A 464 12.15 41.51 6.72
N SER A 465 12.25 42.35 7.77
CA SER A 465 13.18 43.49 7.79
C SER A 465 14.65 43.09 7.91
N ILE A 466 14.93 41.92 8.50
CA ILE A 466 16.29 41.41 8.72
C ILE A 466 16.62 40.16 7.90
N CYS A 467 15.60 39.50 7.33
CA CYS A 467 15.79 38.30 6.54
C CYS A 467 16.47 38.59 5.20
N LYS A 468 17.61 37.94 4.92
CA LYS A 468 18.36 38.08 3.66
C LYS A 468 17.90 37.15 2.53
N GLY A 469 16.85 36.36 2.74
CA GLY A 469 16.32 35.49 1.68
C GLY A 469 17.21 34.32 1.26
N CYS A 470 18.12 33.85 2.12
CA CYS A 470 19.08 32.78 1.79
C CYS A 470 18.45 31.40 1.49
N GLY A 471 17.18 31.18 1.87
CA GLY A 471 16.45 29.96 1.55
C GLY A 471 16.73 28.74 2.44
N TYR A 472 17.69 28.79 3.38
CA TYR A 472 18.01 27.64 4.25
C TYR A 472 16.80 27.12 5.05
N CYS A 473 15.89 28.01 5.45
CA CYS A 473 14.64 27.62 6.11
C CYS A 473 13.76 26.73 5.22
N ARG A 474 13.77 26.93 3.90
CA ARG A 474 13.05 26.09 2.92
C ARG A 474 13.75 24.75 2.72
N GLU A 475 15.08 24.76 2.63
CA GLU A 475 15.87 23.53 2.45
C GLU A 475 15.75 22.59 3.65
N VAL A 476 15.78 23.13 4.88
CA VAL A 476 15.70 22.30 6.09
C VAL A 476 14.26 21.89 6.44
N CYS A 477 13.25 22.61 5.95
CA CYS A 477 11.85 22.37 6.28
C CYS A 477 11.23 21.34 5.32
N SER A 478 11.27 20.06 5.70
CA SER A 478 10.63 18.98 4.93
C SER A 478 9.10 19.06 4.86
N LEU A 479 8.48 20.00 5.59
CA LEU A 479 7.03 20.19 5.67
C LEU A 479 6.54 21.39 4.85
N GLY A 480 7.45 22.07 4.14
CA GLY A 480 7.09 23.13 3.20
C GLY A 480 6.49 24.38 3.83
N VAL A 481 6.84 24.71 5.09
CA VAL A 481 6.28 25.88 5.81
C VAL A 481 6.67 27.21 5.14
N PHE A 482 7.83 27.27 4.49
CA PHE A 482 8.43 28.52 4.01
C PHE A 482 8.43 28.66 2.49
N GLU A 483 8.18 29.88 2.02
CA GLU A 483 8.35 30.34 0.64
C GLU A 483 9.24 31.58 0.60
N LEU A 484 9.67 32.02 -0.58
CA LEU A 484 10.34 33.31 -0.75
C LEU A 484 9.32 34.34 -1.21
N SER A 485 9.36 35.53 -0.61
CA SER A 485 8.52 36.65 -1.05
C SER A 485 8.82 37.03 -2.50
N GLY A 486 7.79 37.44 -3.23
CA GLY A 486 7.95 38.11 -4.52
C GLY A 486 8.47 39.54 -4.39
N GLU A 487 8.32 40.14 -3.20
CA GLU A 487 8.68 41.53 -2.90
C GLU A 487 10.06 41.63 -2.26
N PHE A 488 10.71 42.78 -2.48
CA PHE A 488 11.98 43.11 -1.84
C PHE A 488 11.75 43.81 -0.51
N ASN A 489 12.56 43.51 0.50
CA ASN A 489 12.63 44.28 1.73
C ASN A 489 13.50 45.54 1.56
N SER A 490 13.60 46.35 2.62
CA SER A 490 14.42 47.57 2.65
C SER A 490 15.92 47.33 2.42
N LEU A 491 16.39 46.09 2.55
CA LEU A 491 17.78 45.69 2.31
C LEU A 491 18.01 45.17 0.87
N GLY A 492 16.97 45.14 0.02
CA GLY A 492 17.07 44.65 -1.35
C GLY A 492 17.05 43.13 -1.49
N TYR A 493 16.67 42.40 -0.45
CA TYR A 493 16.52 40.93 -0.49
C TYR A 493 15.06 40.53 -0.60
N ARG A 494 14.80 39.32 -1.10
CA ARG A 494 13.47 38.69 -1.07
C ARG A 494 13.35 37.84 0.20
N PRO A 495 12.75 38.35 1.29
CA PRO A 495 12.71 37.63 2.55
C PRO A 495 11.90 36.34 2.42
N ALA A 496 12.21 35.36 3.28
CA ALA A 496 11.35 34.19 3.43
C ALA A 496 10.02 34.59 4.10
N VAL A 497 8.94 33.90 3.74
CA VAL A 497 7.61 34.03 4.35
C VAL A 497 7.15 32.66 4.85
N ALA A 498 6.53 32.63 6.03
CA ALA A 498 5.94 31.41 6.59
C ALA A 498 4.51 31.24 6.02
N ALA A 499 4.41 30.73 4.79
CA ALA A 499 3.14 30.63 4.06
C ALA A 499 2.24 29.50 4.57
N HIS A 500 2.81 28.40 5.05
CA HIS A 500 2.07 27.17 5.41
C HIS A 500 2.28 26.78 6.88
N THR A 501 1.95 27.70 7.79
CA THR A 501 2.23 27.51 9.23
C THR A 501 1.49 26.31 9.85
N ASP A 502 0.35 25.92 9.30
CA ASP A 502 -0.46 24.76 9.74
C ASP A 502 0.25 23.41 9.56
N ASN A 503 1.33 23.37 8.78
CA ASN A 503 2.16 22.19 8.61
C ASN A 503 3.27 22.10 9.65
N CYS A 504 3.48 23.14 10.47
CA CYS A 504 4.57 23.16 11.44
C CYS A 504 4.34 22.16 12.57
N VAL A 505 5.39 21.41 12.92
CA VAL A 505 5.38 20.43 14.04
C VAL A 505 6.30 20.84 15.19
N GLY A 506 6.80 22.07 15.18
CA GLY A 506 7.65 22.60 16.26
C GLY A 506 9.00 21.91 16.40
N CYS A 507 9.64 21.53 15.28
CA CYS A 507 10.97 20.91 15.30
C CYS A 507 12.13 21.89 15.53
N LEU A 508 11.87 23.21 15.38
CA LEU A 508 12.81 24.31 15.60
C LEU A 508 14.05 24.32 14.69
N ARG A 509 14.18 23.40 13.73
CA ARG A 509 15.34 23.36 12.81
C ARG A 509 15.51 24.67 12.03
N CYS A 510 14.41 25.26 11.58
CA CYS A 510 14.42 26.54 10.87
C CYS A 510 14.92 27.70 11.76
N LEU A 511 14.56 27.70 13.04
CA LEU A 511 15.03 28.68 14.02
C LEU A 511 16.55 28.58 14.18
N TYR A 512 17.09 27.37 14.36
CA TYR A 512 18.52 27.17 14.61
C TYR A 512 19.41 27.32 13.37
N ILE A 513 18.89 27.07 12.16
CA ILE A 513 19.67 27.24 10.92
C ILE A 513 19.68 28.70 10.42
N CYS A 514 18.78 29.55 10.92
CA CYS A 514 18.64 30.91 10.41
C CYS A 514 19.85 31.76 10.82
N PRO A 515 20.70 32.21 9.87
CA PRO A 515 21.91 32.95 10.20
C PRO A 515 21.61 34.34 10.77
N ASP A 516 20.46 34.91 10.41
CA ASP A 516 20.03 36.25 10.82
C ASP A 516 19.06 36.23 12.00
N PHE A 517 18.77 35.05 12.58
CA PHE A 517 17.78 34.87 13.67
C PHE A 517 16.41 35.49 13.36
N ALA A 518 16.04 35.51 12.08
CA ALA A 518 14.82 36.15 11.59
C ALA A 518 13.54 35.35 11.84
N ILE A 519 13.64 34.12 12.35
CA ILE A 519 12.50 33.19 12.47
C ILE A 519 12.12 33.04 13.94
N THR A 520 10.83 33.03 14.24
CA THR A 520 10.30 32.67 15.56
C THR A 520 9.30 31.53 15.41
N VAL A 521 9.33 30.56 16.33
CA VAL A 521 8.37 29.45 16.39
C VAL A 521 7.82 29.37 17.81
N LYS A 522 6.50 29.55 17.98
CA LYS A 522 5.80 29.50 19.27
C LYS A 522 4.67 28.47 19.19
N GLY A 523 4.47 27.68 20.23
CA GLY A 523 3.27 26.83 20.32
C GLY A 523 2.05 27.67 20.64
N LYS A 524 0.96 27.50 19.88
CA LYS A 524 -0.36 28.00 20.30
C LYS A 524 -0.85 27.03 21.38
N ARG A 525 -1.12 27.54 22.58
CA ARG A 525 -1.63 26.73 23.69
C ARG A 525 -3.08 26.35 23.46
#